data_AF-M1ZQT4-F1
#
_entry.id   AF-M1ZQT4-F1
#
_cell.length_a   1.000
_cell.length_b   1.000
_cell.length_c   1.000
_cell.angle_alpha   90.00
_cell.angle_beta   90.00
_cell.angle_gamma   90.00
#
_symmetry.space_group_name_H-M   'P 1'
#
loop_
_entity.id
_entity.type
_entity.pdbx_description
1 polymer ?
#
loop_
_entity_poly.entity_id
_entity_poly.type
_entity_poly.pdbx_seq_one_letter_code
_entity_poly.pdbx_strand_id
1 'polypeptide(L)'
;MKFKQAQMEKNHTEEKLFKLKNNYSKYSNINLNDSILEKKIRHSYLNSLNFCINETANELQQKLKIVEERREELKTKQVERKTVEILKEKDKLAFEKEQNMIEQKNNDEFALYAFIRNAERR
;
A
#
# COMPACT_ATOMS: atom_id res chain seq x y z
N MET A 1 4.39 -6.07 0.25
CA MET A 1 3.65 -7.36 0.13
C MET A 1 2.33 -7.38 0.90
N LYS A 2 2.29 -6.97 2.19
CA LYS A 2 1.08 -7.03 3.04
C LYS A 2 -0.17 -6.36 2.46
N PHE A 3 -0.05 -5.13 1.94
CA PHE A 3 -1.18 -4.42 1.32
C PHE A 3 -1.73 -5.16 0.09
N LYS A 4 -0.85 -5.61 -0.81
CA LYS A 4 -1.24 -6.35 -2.01
C LYS A 4 -1.96 -7.65 -1.66
N GLN A 5 -1.48 -8.36 -0.64
CA GLN A 5 -2.11 -9.59 -0.16
C GLN A 5 -3.52 -9.31 0.40
N ALA A 6 -3.66 -8.30 1.27
CA ALA A 6 -4.98 -7.90 1.79
C ALA A 6 -5.96 -7.51 0.68
N GLN A 7 -5.48 -6.82 -0.37
CA GLN A 7 -6.30 -6.47 -1.54
C GLN A 7 -6.75 -7.72 -2.31
N MET A 8 -5.86 -8.70 -2.50
CA MET A 8 -6.21 -9.97 -3.16
C MET A 8 -7.25 -10.74 -2.36
N GLU A 9 -7.09 -10.84 -1.04
CA GLU A 9 -8.04 -11.53 -0.16
C GLU A 9 -9.42 -10.86 -0.17
N LYS A 10 -9.47 -9.52 -0.20
CA LYS A 10 -10.71 -8.75 -0.36
C LYS A 10 -11.38 -9.06 -1.70
N ASN A 11 -10.63 -9.03 -2.80
CA ASN A 11 -11.17 -9.30 -4.13
C ASN A 11 -11.74 -10.73 -4.23
N HIS A 12 -11.05 -11.71 -3.63
CA HIS A 12 -11.54 -13.09 -3.60
C HIS A 12 -12.87 -13.23 -2.84
N THR A 13 -13.02 -12.55 -1.70
CA THR A 13 -14.28 -12.54 -0.94
C THR A 13 -15.40 -11.82 -1.69
N GLU A 14 -15.09 -10.76 -2.45
CA GLU A 14 -16.08 -10.12 -3.34
C GLU A 14 -16.57 -11.05 -4.44
N GLU A 15 -15.66 -11.76 -5.11
CA GLU A 15 -16.02 -12.73 -6.13
C GLU A 15 -16.89 -13.85 -5.55
N LYS A 16 -16.56 -14.33 -4.34
CA LYS A 16 -17.36 -15.33 -3.61
C LYS A 16 -18.76 -14.78 -3.32
N LEU A 17 -18.87 -13.56 -2.79
CA LEU A 17 -20.15 -12.91 -2.50
C LEU A 17 -20.99 -12.74 -3.78
N PHE A 18 -20.36 -12.35 -4.89
CA PHE A 18 -21.02 -12.21 -6.18
C PHE A 18 -21.57 -13.56 -6.68
N LYS A 19 -20.79 -14.63 -6.61
CA LYS A 19 -21.23 -15.99 -6.96
C LYS A 19 -22.43 -16.43 -6.11
N LEU A 20 -22.39 -16.19 -4.80
CA LEU A 20 -23.51 -16.51 -3.91
C LEU A 20 -24.77 -15.73 -4.29
N LYS A 21 -24.69 -14.41 -4.51
CA LYS A 21 -25.84 -13.60 -4.94
C LYS A 21 -26.42 -14.06 -6.29
N ASN A 22 -25.57 -14.45 -7.23
CA ASN A 22 -26.02 -15.00 -8.52
C ASN A 22 -26.74 -16.33 -8.35
N ASN A 23 -26.21 -17.22 -7.51
CA ASN A 23 -26.89 -18.49 -7.20
C ASN A 23 -28.26 -18.23 -6.55
N TYR A 24 -28.36 -17.28 -5.63
CA TYR A 24 -29.63 -16.90 -5.04
C TYR A 24 -30.65 -16.49 -6.10
N SER A 25 -30.27 -15.55 -6.96
CA SER A 25 -31.13 -15.06 -8.04
C SER A 25 -31.54 -16.16 -9.02
N LYS A 26 -30.64 -17.10 -9.31
CA LYS A 26 -30.92 -18.24 -10.21
C LYS A 26 -31.99 -19.17 -9.65
N TYR A 27 -31.94 -19.45 -8.34
CA TYR A 27 -32.81 -20.43 -7.70
C TYR A 27 -34.00 -19.81 -6.96
N SER A 28 -34.12 -18.48 -6.92
CA SER A 28 -35.25 -17.79 -6.25
C SER A 28 -36.55 -17.85 -7.05
N ASN A 29 -36.51 -18.17 -8.34
CA ASN A 29 -37.71 -18.22 -9.17
C ASN A 29 -38.63 -19.38 -8.73
N ILE A 30 -39.90 -19.05 -8.52
CA ILE A 30 -40.93 -20.00 -8.14
C ILE A 30 -41.51 -20.60 -9.41
N ASN A 31 -41.30 -21.89 -9.62
CA ASN A 31 -41.98 -22.63 -10.67
C ASN A 31 -43.31 -23.18 -10.09
N LEU A 32 -44.41 -22.84 -10.74
CA LEU A 32 -45.77 -23.17 -10.27
C LEU A 32 -46.03 -24.68 -10.28
N ASN A 33 -45.31 -25.41 -11.14
CA ASN A 33 -45.45 -26.85 -11.33
C ASN A 33 -44.66 -27.71 -10.31
N ASP A 34 -43.91 -27.10 -9.39
CA ASP A 34 -43.09 -27.85 -8.43
C ASP A 34 -43.94 -28.54 -7.35
N SER A 35 -43.52 -29.73 -6.95
CA SER A 35 -44.06 -30.48 -5.82
C SER A 35 -43.86 -29.74 -4.49
N ILE A 36 -44.70 -30.04 -3.49
CA ILE A 36 -44.57 -29.49 -2.13
C ILE A 36 -43.19 -29.79 -1.54
N LEU A 37 -42.64 -30.99 -1.81
CA LEU A 37 -41.32 -31.38 -1.34
C LEU A 37 -40.22 -30.51 -1.96
N GLU A 38 -40.26 -30.31 -3.28
CA GLU A 38 -39.30 -29.48 -4.03
C GLU A 38 -39.35 -28.02 -3.56
N LYS A 39 -40.55 -27.49 -3.29
CA LYS A 39 -40.73 -26.16 -2.70
C LYS A 39 -40.05 -26.04 -1.33
N LYS A 40 -40.18 -27.05 -0.46
CA LYS A 40 -39.50 -27.08 0.86
C LYS A 40 -37.98 -27.16 0.73
N ILE A 41 -37.47 -28.02 -0.16
CA ILE A 41 -36.03 -28.16 -0.40
C ILE A 41 -35.44 -26.83 -0.91
N ARG A 42 -36.08 -26.22 -1.90
CA ARG A 42 -35.66 -24.90 -2.43
C ARG A 42 -35.68 -23.84 -1.34
N HIS A 43 -36.73 -23.77 -0.53
CA HIS A 43 -36.81 -22.79 0.55
C HIS A 43 -35.67 -22.97 1.57
N SER A 44 -35.38 -24.21 1.98
CA SER A 44 -34.26 -24.53 2.87
C SER A 44 -32.91 -24.11 2.25
N TYR A 45 -32.70 -24.42 0.97
CA TYR A 45 -31.50 -24.00 0.24
C TYR A 45 -31.35 -22.48 0.18
N LEU A 46 -32.41 -21.75 -0.20
CA LEU A 46 -32.39 -20.29 -0.28
C LEU A 46 -32.13 -19.64 1.09
N ASN A 47 -32.67 -20.20 2.17
CA ASN A 47 -32.38 -19.73 3.52
C ASN A 47 -30.91 -19.94 3.91
N SER A 48 -30.36 -21.11 3.64
CA SER A 48 -28.93 -21.39 3.86
C SER A 48 -28.06 -20.46 3.02
N LEU A 49 -28.45 -20.20 1.78
CA LEU A 49 -27.70 -19.34 0.87
C LEU A 49 -27.75 -17.86 1.30
N ASN A 50 -28.91 -17.38 1.78
CA ASN A 50 -29.03 -16.07 2.41
C ASN A 50 -28.14 -15.93 3.65
N PHE A 51 -28.09 -16.96 4.49
CA PHE A 51 -27.19 -16.99 5.64
C PHE A 51 -25.72 -16.86 5.19
N CYS A 52 -25.29 -17.66 4.21
CA CYS A 52 -23.93 -17.58 3.68
C CYS A 52 -23.62 -16.23 3.02
N ILE A 53 -24.59 -15.61 2.33
CA ILE A 53 -24.45 -14.26 1.76
C ILE A 53 -24.20 -13.24 2.87
N ASN A 54 -24.98 -13.29 3.95
CA ASN A 54 -24.84 -12.37 5.08
C ASN A 54 -23.48 -12.55 5.78
N GLU A 55 -23.05 -13.78 6.05
CA GLU A 55 -21.73 -14.05 6.63
C GLU A 55 -20.60 -13.55 5.71
N THR A 56 -20.68 -13.86 4.41
CA THR A 56 -19.65 -13.44 3.45
C THR A 56 -19.61 -11.91 3.27
N ALA A 57 -20.76 -11.23 3.40
CA ALA A 57 -20.83 -9.77 3.38
C ALA A 57 -20.16 -9.15 4.62
N ASN A 58 -20.38 -9.75 5.80
CA ASN A 58 -19.70 -9.35 7.03
C ASN A 58 -18.18 -9.58 6.94
N GLU A 59 -17.76 -10.74 6.41
CA GLU A 59 -16.35 -11.06 6.15
C GLU A 59 -15.72 -10.00 5.22
N LEU A 60 -16.42 -9.63 4.15
CA LEU A 60 -15.95 -8.60 3.22
C LEU A 60 -15.76 -7.25 3.91
N GLN A 61 -16.68 -6.86 4.79
CA GLN A 61 -16.57 -5.61 5.55
C GLN A 61 -15.33 -5.61 6.46
N GLN A 62 -15.01 -6.75 7.08
CA GLN A 62 -13.78 -6.89 7.88
C GLN A 62 -12.54 -6.78 7.00
N LYS A 63 -12.51 -7.43 5.84
CA LYS A 63 -11.38 -7.34 4.90
C LYS A 63 -11.18 -5.94 4.35
N LEU A 64 -12.25 -5.17 4.12
CA LEU A 64 -12.16 -3.76 3.73
C LEU A 64 -11.45 -2.92 4.80
N LYS A 65 -11.77 -3.12 6.09
CA LYS A 65 -11.07 -2.43 7.19
C LYS A 65 -9.58 -2.76 7.20
N ILE A 66 -9.24 -4.05 7.08
CA ILE A 66 -7.83 -4.50 7.04
C ILE A 66 -7.09 -3.88 5.85
N VAL A 67 -7.70 -3.80 4.67
CA VAL A 67 -7.08 -3.17 3.50
C VAL A 67 -6.76 -1.71 3.77
N GLU A 68 -7.67 -0.97 4.41
CA GLU A 68 -7.44 0.44 4.71
C GLU A 68 -6.36 0.65 5.78
N GLU A 69 -6.36 -0.17 6.84
CA GLU A 69 -5.28 -0.17 7.83
C GLU A 69 -3.91 -0.42 7.18
N ARG A 70 -3.83 -1.41 6.28
CA ARG A 70 -2.59 -1.72 5.55
C ARG A 70 -2.20 -0.63 4.55
N ARG A 71 -3.17 0.13 4.02
CA ARG A 71 -2.92 1.26 3.14
C ARG A 71 -2.27 2.40 3.91
N GLU A 72 -2.81 2.75 5.08
CA GLU A 72 -2.25 3.79 5.92
C GLU A 72 -0.86 3.40 6.44
N GLU A 73 -0.66 2.15 6.87
CA GLU A 73 0.66 1.65 7.25
C GLU A 73 1.69 1.79 6.12
N LEU A 74 1.29 1.51 4.86
CA LEU A 74 2.15 1.66 3.70
C LEU A 74 2.51 3.12 3.43
N LYS A 75 1.53 4.04 3.51
CA LYS A 75 1.75 5.47 3.31
C LYS A 75 2.74 6.01 4.33
N THR A 76 2.53 5.72 5.61
CA THR A 76 3.42 6.18 6.69
C THR A 76 4.85 5.73 6.46
N LYS A 77 5.06 4.45 6.13
CA LYS A 77 6.39 3.91 5.82
C LYS A 77 7.05 4.56 4.61
N GLN A 78 6.27 4.90 3.58
CA GLN A 78 6.79 5.60 2.40
C GLN A 78 7.24 7.02 2.76
N VAL A 79 6.46 7.73 3.58
CA VAL A 79 6.81 9.07 4.06
C VAL A 79 8.07 9.01 4.92
N GLU A 80 8.12 8.13 5.91
CA GLU A 80 9.29 7.95 6.78
C GLU A 80 10.56 7.65 5.98
N ARG A 81 10.48 6.72 5.02
CA ARG A 81 11.60 6.39 4.14
C ARG A 81 12.08 7.61 3.37
N LYS A 82 11.17 8.35 2.74
CA LYS A 82 11.52 9.52 1.94
C LYS A 82 12.11 10.64 2.78
N THR A 83 11.60 10.83 4.00
CA THR A 83 12.18 11.77 4.97
C THR A 83 13.62 11.43 5.29
N VAL A 84 13.92 10.15 5.58
CA VAL A 84 15.28 9.69 5.85
C VAL A 84 16.19 9.85 4.63
N GLU A 85 15.70 9.54 3.43
CA GLU A 85 16.44 9.75 2.18
C GLU A 85 16.82 11.22 1.98
N ILE A 86 15.87 12.14 2.20
CA ILE A 86 16.11 13.59 2.11
C ILE A 86 17.14 14.06 3.14
N LEU A 87 17.06 13.57 4.38
CA LEU A 87 18.03 13.94 5.42
C LEU A 87 19.45 13.49 5.03
N LYS A 88 19.61 12.25 4.56
CA LYS A 88 20.90 11.75 4.08
C LYS A 88 21.47 12.58 2.93
N GLU A 89 20.63 12.99 1.99
CA GLU A 89 21.05 13.82 0.87
C GLU A 89 21.51 15.20 1.34
N LYS A 90 20.78 15.81 2.28
CA LYS A 90 21.17 17.10 2.89
C LYS A 90 22.49 17.01 3.64
N ASP A 91 22.68 15.96 4.44
CA ASP A 91 23.91 15.76 5.20
C ASP A 91 25.10 15.57 4.26
N LYS A 92 24.91 14.81 3.17
CA LYS A 92 25.93 14.65 2.13
C LYS A 92 26.29 15.99 1.48
N LEU A 93 25.30 16.79 1.08
CA LEU A 93 25.52 18.10 0.47
C LEU A 93 26.24 19.07 1.42
N ALA A 94 25.89 19.03 2.71
CA ALA A 94 26.56 19.84 3.73
C ALA A 94 28.04 19.44 3.87
N PHE A 95 28.32 18.14 3.91
CA PHE A 95 29.67 17.61 3.95
C PHE A 95 30.50 18.00 2.71
N GLU A 96 29.95 17.83 1.50
CA GLU A 96 30.62 18.23 0.26
C GLU A 96 30.94 19.72 0.23
N LYS A 97 30.00 20.57 0.69
CA LYS A 97 30.21 22.01 0.79
C LYS A 97 31.34 22.36 1.76
N GLU A 98 31.41 21.66 2.90
CA GLU A 98 32.47 21.85 3.87
C GLU A 98 33.84 21.46 3.31
N GLN A 99 33.94 20.30 2.65
CA GLN A 99 35.18 19.85 2.01
C GLN A 99 35.64 20.85 0.92
N ASN A 100 34.73 21.31 0.07
CA ASN A 100 35.05 22.30 -0.96
C ASN A 100 35.55 23.63 -0.36
N MET A 101 34.95 24.06 0.76
CA MET A 101 35.41 25.27 1.46
C MET A 101 36.81 25.10 2.05
N ILE A 102 37.11 23.94 2.64
CA ILE A 102 38.45 23.63 3.17
C ILE A 102 39.47 23.62 2.03
N GLU A 103 39.17 22.95 0.92
CA GLU A 103 40.04 22.89 -0.26
C GLU A 103 40.30 24.28 -0.84
N GLN A 104 39.26 25.11 -0.98
CA GLN A 104 39.39 26.47 -1.47
C GLN A 104 40.32 27.31 -0.59
N LYS A 105 40.14 27.27 0.74
CA LYS A 105 41.00 28.00 1.67
C LYS A 105 42.47 27.60 1.55
N ASN A 106 42.73 26.29 1.44
CA ASN A 106 44.09 25.78 1.28
C ASN A 106 44.69 26.23 -0.06
N ASN A 107 43.91 26.19 -1.14
CA ASN A 107 44.37 26.65 -2.46
C ASN A 107 44.68 28.16 -2.48
N ASP A 108 43.84 28.98 -1.84
CA ASP A 108 44.06 30.42 -1.70
C ASP A 108 45.33 30.70 -0.88
N GLU A 109 45.57 29.95 0.19
CA GLU A 109 46.79 30.03 1.01
C GLU A 109 48.04 29.65 0.21
N PHE A 110 48.01 28.56 -0.56
CA PHE A 110 49.10 28.18 -1.44
C PHE A 110 49.38 29.22 -2.52
N ALA A 111 48.33 29.81 -3.11
CA ALA A 111 48.46 30.86 -4.09
C ALA A 111 49.12 32.11 -3.49
N LEU A 112 48.73 32.51 -2.27
CA LEU A 112 49.33 33.63 -1.55
C LEU A 112 50.82 33.37 -1.26
N TYR A 113 51.17 32.19 -0.73
CA TYR A 113 52.56 31.84 -0.48
C TYR A 113 53.41 31.80 -1.76
N ALA A 114 52.85 31.28 -2.86
CA ALA A 114 53.52 31.28 -4.15
C ALA A 114 53.75 32.71 -4.67
N PHE A 115 52.75 33.60 -4.51
CA PHE A 115 52.85 35.01 -4.89
C PHE A 115 53.95 35.73 -4.10
N ILE A 116 53.94 35.62 -2.76
CA ILE A 116 54.96 36.23 -1.89
C ILE A 116 56.36 35.74 -2.26
N ARG A 117 56.54 34.42 -2.41
CA ARG A 117 57.82 33.82 -2.80
C ARG A 117 58.34 34.33 -4.15
N ASN A 118 57.44 34.54 -5.11
CA ASN A 118 57.82 35.07 -6.42
C ASN A 118 58.15 36.57 -6.36
N ALA A 119 57.52 37.32 -5.45
CA ALA A 119 57.82 38.74 -5.23
C ALA A 119 59.16 38.93 -4.52
N GLU A 120 59.52 38.09 -3.54
CA GLU A 120 60.80 38.15 -2.82
C GLU A 120 62.02 37.71 -3.65
N ARG A 121 61.81 36.99 -4.77
CA ARG A 121 62.86 36.52 -5.67
C ARG A 121 63.19 37.49 -6.81
N ARG A 122 62.48 38.62 -6.92
CA ARG A 122 62.76 39.70 -7.88
C ARG A 122 63.47 40.85 -7.17
#